data_AF-A0A2E1J9I2-F1
#
_entry.id   AF-A0A2E1J9I2-F1
#
_cell.length_a   1.000
_cell.length_b   1.000
_cell.length_c   1.000
_cell.angle_alpha   90.00
_cell.angle_beta   90.00
_cell.angle_gamma   90.00
#
_symmetry.space_group_name_H-M   'P 1'
#
loop_
_entity.id
_entity.type
_entity.pdbx_description
1 polymer ?
#
loop_
_entity_poly.entity_id
_entity_poly.type
_entity_poly.pdbx_seq_one_letter_code
_entity_poly.pdbx_strand_id
1 'polypeptide(L)'
;MCAMTLSGCLHLDNDNQKVIDETEEDTRVFVTNSEGLSVELPPLPLNFVFSDVGEDGPEPSIGITSSGCIFFIALEKPMRSCDHGLTWNNVADITQAPFTSDPYGWVDPVTDRVFNIHMMGLESTWIGWSDNDGESWLGNPHDSGPIPLNDHIKLATGPWVDEGYGIPGGLSPIYEQAVYFCYNKLLGIFCHTSFNGGATFEVGGQIFGLATGDGGLHGAITTAPDGTVYVTPRVETPAIIFSKDNGYSWETRTMGEDVGTPYP
;
A
#
# COMPACT_ATOMS: atom_id res chain seq x y z
N MET A 1 -17.67 -87.05 35.78
CA MET A 1 -18.70 -86.86 34.74
C MET A 1 -18.57 -85.47 34.18
N CYS A 2 -18.74 -85.35 32.86
CA CYS A 2 -18.43 -84.18 32.04
C CYS A 2 -19.61 -83.19 31.95
N ALA A 3 -19.27 -81.92 31.69
CA ALA A 3 -20.04 -80.85 31.02
C ALA A 3 -21.26 -80.25 31.79
N MET A 4 -21.64 -78.97 31.66
CA MET A 4 -21.43 -77.96 30.61
C MET A 4 -21.32 -76.53 31.20
N THR A 5 -20.73 -75.63 30.42
CA THR A 5 -20.64 -74.17 30.60
C THR A 5 -21.91 -73.44 30.17
N LEU A 6 -22.25 -72.33 30.83
CA LEU A 6 -22.97 -71.22 30.19
C LEU A 6 -22.37 -69.88 30.64
N SER A 7 -22.22 -69.03 29.63
CA SER A 7 -21.60 -67.72 29.57
C SER A 7 -22.50 -66.61 30.11
N GLY A 8 -21.91 -65.47 30.49
CA GLY A 8 -22.64 -64.21 30.64
C GLY A 8 -22.12 -63.32 31.76
N CYS A 9 -21.18 -62.44 31.44
CA CYS A 9 -20.56 -61.47 32.34
C CYS A 9 -21.58 -60.47 32.92
N LEU A 10 -21.41 -60.18 34.22
CA LEU A 10 -22.00 -59.04 34.92
C LEU A 10 -21.52 -57.73 34.28
N HIS A 11 -22.45 -56.84 33.94
CA HIS A 11 -22.15 -55.42 33.76
C HIS A 11 -23.16 -54.61 34.58
N LEU A 12 -22.73 -54.27 35.78
CA LEU A 12 -23.16 -53.10 36.51
C LEU A 12 -22.06 -52.05 36.29
N ASP A 13 -22.42 -50.93 35.66
CA ASP A 13 -22.23 -49.58 36.21
C ASP A 13 -22.14 -48.51 35.10
N ASN A 14 -23.03 -47.52 35.27
CA ASN A 14 -22.72 -46.10 35.31
C ASN A 14 -22.00 -45.47 34.11
N ASP A 15 -22.70 -44.64 33.34
CA ASP A 15 -22.63 -43.18 33.56
C ASP A 15 -23.58 -42.44 32.61
N ASN A 16 -24.28 -41.45 33.17
CA ASN A 16 -24.89 -40.37 32.41
C ASN A 16 -23.77 -39.59 31.72
N GLN A 17 -23.42 -39.97 30.50
CA GLN A 17 -22.55 -39.15 29.67
C GLN A 17 -23.34 -37.91 29.27
N LYS A 18 -23.19 -36.86 30.07
CA LYS A 18 -23.55 -35.49 29.73
C LYS A 18 -22.78 -35.19 28.44
N VAL A 19 -23.47 -35.14 27.32
CA VAL A 19 -22.90 -34.65 26.06
C VAL A 19 -22.47 -33.22 26.36
N ILE A 20 -21.17 -33.03 26.52
CA ILE A 20 -20.55 -31.72 26.50
C ILE A 20 -20.66 -31.33 25.04
N ASP A 21 -21.54 -30.37 24.75
CA ASP A 21 -21.57 -29.69 23.47
C ASP A 21 -20.27 -28.87 23.43
N GLU A 22 -19.20 -29.50 22.97
CA GLU A 22 -17.98 -28.79 22.59
C GLU A 22 -18.37 -27.92 21.41
N THR A 23 -18.73 -26.67 21.68
CA THR A 23 -18.81 -25.64 20.66
C THR A 23 -17.46 -25.62 19.95
N GLU A 24 -17.39 -26.18 18.74
CA GLU A 24 -16.23 -26.01 17.87
C GLU A 24 -16.00 -24.51 17.72
N GLU A 25 -14.95 -23.99 18.35
CA GLU A 25 -14.45 -22.65 18.07
C GLU A 25 -14.09 -22.63 16.57
N ASP A 26 -14.79 -21.81 15.77
CA ASP A 26 -14.46 -21.64 14.36
C ASP A 26 -13.08 -20.95 14.27
N THR A 27 -12.03 -21.76 14.18
CA THR A 27 -10.62 -21.33 14.13
C THR A 27 -10.30 -20.41 12.95
N ARG A 28 -11.25 -20.16 12.04
CA ARG A 28 -11.10 -19.21 10.92
C ARG A 28 -11.44 -17.77 11.29
N VAL A 29 -12.08 -17.53 12.44
CA VAL A 29 -12.46 -16.19 12.89
C VAL A 29 -11.73 -15.88 14.20
N PHE A 30 -10.88 -14.87 14.17
CA PHE A 30 -10.12 -14.41 15.33
C PHE A 30 -10.16 -12.89 15.40
N VAL A 31 -10.06 -12.34 16.61
CA VAL A 31 -9.96 -10.90 16.85
C VAL A 31 -8.64 -10.64 17.54
N THR A 32 -7.91 -9.61 17.11
CA THR A 32 -6.64 -9.20 17.72
C THR A 32 -6.76 -7.83 18.38
N ASN A 33 -5.94 -7.58 19.40
CA ASN A 33 -5.71 -6.24 19.91
C ASN A 33 -4.73 -5.46 18.99
N SER A 34 -4.41 -4.21 19.36
CA SER A 34 -3.47 -3.36 18.62
C SER A 34 -2.03 -3.90 18.55
N GLU A 35 -1.69 -4.91 19.36
CA GLU A 35 -0.38 -5.58 19.36
C GLU A 35 -0.40 -6.88 18.54
N GLY A 36 -1.53 -7.21 17.91
CA GLY A 36 -1.70 -8.45 17.14
C GLY A 36 -1.95 -9.70 17.99
N LEU A 37 -2.19 -9.56 19.29
CA LEU A 37 -2.50 -10.67 20.19
C LEU A 37 -3.98 -11.02 20.17
N SER A 38 -4.31 -12.31 20.17
CA SER A 38 -5.68 -12.81 20.18
C SER A 38 -6.45 -12.31 21.42
N VAL A 39 -7.69 -11.88 21.21
CA VAL A 39 -8.61 -11.43 22.27
C VAL A 39 -10.01 -12.00 22.06
N GLU A 40 -10.67 -12.33 23.17
CA GLU A 40 -12.04 -12.85 23.21
C GLU A 40 -13.08 -11.71 23.08
N LEU A 41 -13.13 -11.10 21.90
CA LEU A 41 -14.13 -10.08 21.55
C LEU A 41 -14.94 -10.54 20.34
N PRO A 42 -16.22 -10.12 20.24
CA PRO A 42 -17.00 -10.42 19.03
C PRO A 42 -16.34 -9.77 17.80
N PRO A 43 -16.29 -10.47 16.65
CA PRO A 43 -15.83 -9.90 15.39
C PRO A 43 -16.61 -8.63 15.04
N LEU A 44 -15.97 -7.72 14.32
CA LEU A 44 -16.66 -6.57 13.75
C LEU A 44 -17.82 -7.06 12.86
N PRO A 45 -19.02 -6.45 12.94
CA PRO A 45 -20.15 -6.81 12.09
C PRO A 45 -19.91 -6.30 10.67
N LEU A 46 -19.03 -6.98 9.93
CA LEU A 46 -18.65 -6.64 8.57
C LEU A 46 -19.64 -7.27 7.57
N ASN A 47 -20.00 -6.50 6.55
CA ASN A 47 -20.72 -7.00 5.39
C ASN A 47 -19.86 -6.76 4.16
N PHE A 48 -19.57 -7.81 3.40
CA PHE A 48 -18.78 -7.73 2.18
C PHE A 48 -19.73 -7.54 1.00
N VAL A 49 -19.55 -6.43 0.28
CA VAL A 49 -20.33 -6.11 -0.91
C VAL A 49 -19.42 -6.14 -2.13
N PHE A 50 -19.95 -6.63 -3.24
CA PHE A 50 -19.31 -6.45 -4.54
C PHE A 50 -19.67 -5.05 -5.05
N SER A 51 -18.65 -4.25 -5.34
CA SER A 51 -18.78 -2.92 -5.90
C SER A 51 -18.12 -2.92 -7.28
N ASP A 52 -18.94 -2.76 -8.33
CA ASP A 52 -18.46 -2.69 -9.70
C ASP A 52 -18.17 -1.23 -10.06
N VAL A 53 -16.91 -0.93 -10.37
CA VAL A 53 -16.47 0.40 -10.80
C VAL A 53 -16.87 0.67 -12.26
N GLY A 54 -17.13 -0.38 -13.05
CA GLY A 54 -17.50 -0.29 -14.46
C GLY A 54 -16.34 0.00 -15.41
N GLU A 55 -15.09 -0.13 -14.94
CA GLU A 55 -13.87 0.18 -15.69
C GLU A 55 -12.84 -0.95 -15.55
N ASP A 56 -12.07 -1.18 -16.62
CA ASP A 56 -10.87 -2.00 -16.53
C ASP A 56 -9.79 -1.23 -15.74
N GLY A 57 -9.13 -1.91 -14.81
CA GLY A 57 -8.09 -1.31 -13.96
C GLY A 57 -6.88 -2.22 -13.85
N PRO A 58 -6.05 -2.37 -14.90
CA PRO A 58 -4.71 -2.88 -14.69
C PRO A 58 -3.97 -1.94 -13.72
N GLU A 59 -3.19 -2.52 -12.81
CA GLU A 59 -2.41 -1.77 -11.80
C GLU A 59 -3.26 -0.87 -10.88
N PRO A 60 -4.29 -1.43 -10.21
CA PRO A 60 -5.23 -0.63 -9.45
C PRO A 60 -4.59 -0.04 -8.19
N SER A 61 -5.06 1.14 -7.81
CA SER A 61 -4.77 1.78 -6.53
C SER A 61 -6.06 2.33 -5.94
N ILE A 62 -6.14 2.33 -4.61
CA ILE A 62 -7.31 2.78 -3.88
C ILE A 62 -6.90 3.61 -2.67
N GLY A 63 -7.64 4.67 -2.40
CA GLY A 63 -7.48 5.50 -1.22
C GLY A 63 -8.81 6.09 -0.77
N ILE A 64 -8.86 6.58 0.48
CA ILE A 64 -10.07 7.12 1.09
C ILE A 64 -9.70 8.42 1.79
N THR A 65 -10.42 9.50 1.48
CA THR A 65 -10.25 10.78 2.16
C THR A 65 -11.03 10.80 3.48
N SER A 66 -10.74 11.75 4.36
CA SER A 66 -11.39 11.88 5.67
C SER A 66 -12.89 12.18 5.58
N SER A 67 -13.38 12.69 4.44
CA SER A 67 -14.81 12.84 4.15
C SER A 67 -15.53 11.51 3.92
N GLY A 68 -14.78 10.43 3.72
CA GLY A 68 -15.28 9.09 3.39
C GLY A 68 -15.44 8.85 1.90
N CYS A 69 -15.00 9.77 1.03
CA CYS A 69 -14.94 9.54 -0.40
C CYS A 69 -13.79 8.57 -0.73
N ILE A 70 -14.11 7.54 -1.51
CA ILE A 70 -13.20 6.51 -2.00
C ILE A 70 -12.75 6.88 -3.41
N PHE A 71 -11.46 6.80 -3.67
CA PHE A 71 -10.85 6.97 -4.97
C PHE A 71 -10.23 5.66 -5.42
N PHE A 72 -10.62 5.20 -6.61
CA PHE A 72 -10.06 4.03 -7.28
C PHE A 72 -9.51 4.48 -8.63
N ILE A 73 -8.23 4.28 -8.88
CA ILE A 73 -7.64 4.64 -10.17
C ILE A 73 -7.78 3.47 -11.13
N ALA A 74 -8.50 3.70 -12.22
CA ALA A 74 -8.73 2.75 -13.30
C ALA A 74 -8.20 3.36 -14.60
N LEU A 75 -7.00 2.95 -15.03
CA LEU A 75 -6.28 3.62 -16.12
C LEU A 75 -6.19 5.14 -15.86
N GLU A 76 -6.56 5.99 -16.82
CA GLU A 76 -6.53 7.45 -16.68
C GLU A 76 -7.61 8.01 -15.74
N LYS A 77 -8.55 7.17 -15.28
CA LYS A 77 -9.78 7.61 -14.65
C LYS A 77 -9.65 7.53 -13.12
N PRO A 78 -9.64 8.67 -12.40
CA PRO A 78 -9.90 8.68 -10.97
C PRO A 78 -11.39 8.45 -10.74
N MET A 79 -11.76 7.21 -10.43
CA MET A 79 -13.12 6.83 -10.13
C MET A 79 -13.41 7.17 -8.66
N ARG A 80 -14.40 8.02 -8.41
CA ARG A 80 -14.78 8.50 -7.08
C ARG A 80 -16.14 7.95 -6.65
N SER A 81 -16.22 7.48 -5.41
CA SER A 81 -17.46 7.13 -4.73
C SER A 81 -17.54 7.84 -3.37
N CYS A 82 -18.61 8.60 -3.12
CA CYS A 82 -18.86 9.23 -1.82
C CYS A 82 -20.10 8.64 -1.12
N ASP A 83 -20.52 7.46 -1.56
CA ASP A 83 -21.64 6.69 -1.03
C ASP A 83 -21.22 5.27 -0.63
N HIS A 84 -19.98 5.15 -0.13
CA HIS A 84 -19.37 3.91 0.37
C HIS A 84 -19.26 2.81 -0.69
N GLY A 85 -18.98 3.17 -1.94
CA GLY A 85 -18.79 2.23 -3.05
C GLY A 85 -20.10 1.79 -3.71
N LEU A 86 -21.22 2.48 -3.51
CA LEU A 86 -22.48 2.12 -4.19
C LEU A 86 -22.51 2.65 -5.62
N THR A 87 -22.00 3.86 -5.85
CA THR A 87 -21.88 4.47 -7.18
C THR A 87 -20.50 5.07 -7.40
N TRP A 88 -20.04 5.04 -8.65
CA TRP A 88 -18.74 5.54 -9.07
C TRP A 88 -18.88 6.54 -10.20
N ASN A 89 -18.11 7.63 -10.13
CA ASN A 89 -18.05 8.65 -11.17
C ASN A 89 -16.59 8.90 -11.54
N ASN A 90 -16.27 8.96 -12.82
CA ASN A 90 -14.99 9.51 -13.26
C ASN A 90 -14.98 11.01 -12.98
N VAL A 91 -14.03 11.48 -12.18
CA VAL A 91 -13.91 12.88 -11.79
C VAL A 91 -12.71 13.59 -12.42
N ALA A 92 -12.02 12.98 -13.39
CA ALA A 92 -10.98 13.66 -14.14
C ALA A 92 -11.51 14.89 -14.88
N ASP A 93 -10.72 15.96 -14.87
CA ASP A 93 -10.91 17.13 -15.72
C ASP A 93 -9.80 17.23 -16.79
N ILE A 94 -9.80 18.34 -17.54
CA ILE A 94 -8.86 18.56 -18.65
C ILE A 94 -7.39 18.71 -18.22
N THR A 95 -7.12 18.86 -16.92
CA THR A 95 -5.76 18.96 -16.38
C THR A 95 -5.12 17.58 -16.14
N GLN A 96 -5.91 16.50 -16.20
CA GLN A 96 -5.43 15.15 -16.00
C GLN A 96 -4.81 14.56 -17.26
N ALA A 97 -4.04 13.48 -17.08
CA ALA A 97 -3.34 12.87 -18.19
C ALA A 97 -4.31 12.34 -19.25
N PRO A 98 -4.03 12.55 -20.55
CA PRO A 98 -4.90 12.09 -21.62
C PRO A 98 -4.77 10.58 -21.92
N PHE A 99 -3.70 9.94 -21.45
CA PHE A 99 -3.48 8.49 -21.55
C PHE A 99 -2.53 8.03 -20.43
N THR A 100 -2.45 6.73 -20.19
CA THR A 100 -1.47 6.14 -19.28
C THR A 100 -0.87 4.83 -19.82
N SER A 101 0.40 4.58 -19.49
CA SER A 101 1.04 3.27 -19.66
C SER A 101 1.16 2.48 -18.35
N ASP A 102 1.06 3.17 -17.22
CA ASP A 102 1.08 2.63 -15.84
C ASP A 102 0.38 3.68 -14.94
N PRO A 103 -0.85 3.42 -14.48
CA PRO A 103 -1.58 4.30 -13.57
C PRO A 103 -1.18 4.07 -12.11
N TYR A 104 -1.13 5.14 -11.33
CA TYR A 104 -1.00 5.03 -9.88
C TYR A 104 -1.74 6.16 -9.16
N GLY A 105 -2.26 5.84 -7.98
CA GLY A 105 -3.01 6.76 -7.15
C GLY A 105 -2.58 6.68 -5.70
N TRP A 106 -2.68 7.81 -5.01
CA TRP A 106 -2.39 7.93 -3.59
C TRP A 106 -3.35 8.94 -2.97
N VAL A 107 -3.92 8.61 -1.82
CA VAL A 107 -4.63 9.60 -1.00
C VAL A 107 -3.76 9.86 0.22
N ASP A 108 -3.37 11.12 0.40
CA ASP A 108 -2.60 11.53 1.56
C ASP A 108 -3.47 11.44 2.83
N PRO A 109 -3.15 10.54 3.78
CA PRO A 109 -3.97 10.34 4.96
C PRO A 109 -4.00 11.53 5.93
N VAL A 110 -3.11 12.53 5.74
CA VAL A 110 -3.05 13.72 6.59
C VAL A 110 -3.84 14.89 6.00
N THR A 111 -3.71 15.13 4.70
CA THR A 111 -4.20 16.36 4.05
C THR A 111 -5.41 16.14 3.13
N ASP A 112 -5.80 14.88 2.91
CA ASP A 112 -6.82 14.47 1.94
C ASP A 112 -6.50 14.79 0.47
N ARG A 113 -5.28 15.23 0.14
CA ARG A 113 -4.87 15.38 -1.25
C ARG A 113 -4.94 14.02 -1.94
N VAL A 114 -5.67 13.98 -3.05
CA VAL A 114 -5.73 12.84 -3.95
C VAL A 114 -4.72 13.06 -5.06
N PHE A 115 -3.84 12.11 -5.29
CA PHE A 115 -2.94 12.06 -6.42
C PHE A 115 -3.44 11.05 -7.44
N ASN A 116 -3.39 11.44 -8.70
CA ASN A 116 -3.67 10.61 -9.87
C ASN A 116 -2.50 10.80 -10.83
N ILE A 117 -1.56 9.85 -10.82
CA ILE A 117 -0.31 9.95 -11.55
C ILE A 117 -0.25 8.90 -12.65
N HIS A 118 0.32 9.29 -13.79
CA HIS A 118 0.32 8.45 -14.97
C HIS A 118 1.68 8.43 -15.63
N MET A 119 2.15 7.24 -15.98
CA MET A 119 3.28 7.12 -16.85
C MET A 119 2.88 7.50 -18.27
N MET A 120 3.56 8.48 -18.85
CA MET A 120 3.31 8.99 -20.20
C MET A 120 4.31 8.33 -21.16
N GLY A 121 3.96 7.12 -21.62
CA GLY A 121 4.85 6.30 -22.43
C GLY A 121 6.00 5.76 -21.57
N LEU A 122 7.25 6.01 -21.97
CA LEU A 122 8.43 5.75 -21.13
C LEU A 122 9.19 7.05 -20.84
N GLU A 123 8.73 8.19 -21.35
CA GLU A 123 9.48 9.43 -21.42
C GLU A 123 9.30 10.30 -20.18
N SER A 124 8.10 10.34 -19.62
CA SER A 124 7.75 11.27 -18.53
C SER A 124 6.63 10.72 -17.67
N THR A 125 6.32 11.44 -16.59
CA THR A 125 5.18 11.13 -15.72
C THR A 125 4.28 12.36 -15.67
N TRP A 126 2.97 12.17 -15.74
CA TRP A 126 2.00 13.23 -15.45
C TRP A 126 1.61 13.15 -13.99
N ILE A 127 1.76 14.25 -13.26
CA ILE A 127 1.36 14.32 -11.84
C ILE A 127 0.08 15.13 -11.77
N GLY A 128 -1.05 14.47 -11.51
CA GLY A 128 -2.32 15.10 -11.22
C GLY A 128 -2.64 15.05 -9.74
N TRP A 129 -3.26 16.10 -9.20
CA TRP A 129 -3.76 16.09 -7.82
C TRP A 129 -5.02 16.93 -7.63
N SER A 130 -5.77 16.60 -6.57
CA SER A 130 -6.95 17.32 -6.12
C SER A 130 -6.89 17.53 -4.61
N ASP A 131 -7.23 18.74 -4.16
CA ASP A 131 -7.30 19.15 -2.75
C ASP A 131 -8.75 19.28 -2.25
N ASN A 132 -9.73 18.85 -3.05
CA ASN A 132 -11.15 19.07 -2.77
C ASN A 132 -12.01 17.87 -3.16
N ASP A 133 -11.61 16.68 -2.70
CA ASP A 133 -12.32 15.42 -2.98
C ASP A 133 -12.58 15.21 -4.49
N GLY A 134 -11.65 15.62 -5.37
CA GLY A 134 -11.77 15.40 -6.81
C GLY A 134 -12.76 16.33 -7.52
N GLU A 135 -13.27 17.39 -6.88
CA GLU A 135 -14.16 18.37 -7.53
C GLU A 135 -13.42 19.22 -8.58
N SER A 136 -12.12 19.45 -8.38
CA SER A 136 -11.24 20.06 -9.37
C SER A 136 -9.84 19.50 -9.26
N TRP A 137 -9.10 19.52 -10.36
CA TRP A 137 -7.74 19.02 -10.39
C TRP A 137 -6.74 20.07 -10.87
N LEU A 138 -5.50 19.84 -10.46
CA LEU A 138 -4.32 20.41 -11.07
C LEU A 138 -3.48 19.27 -11.63
N GLY A 139 -2.62 19.59 -12.59
CA GLY A 139 -1.63 18.65 -13.04
C GLY A 139 -0.58 19.28 -13.93
N ASN A 140 0.59 18.65 -13.96
CA ASN A 140 1.68 19.02 -14.85
C ASN A 140 2.48 17.79 -15.26
N PRO A 141 3.11 17.83 -16.45
CA PRO A 141 4.14 16.87 -16.77
C PRO A 141 5.33 17.06 -15.83
N HIS A 142 5.86 15.95 -15.35
CA HIS A 142 7.10 15.83 -14.62
C HIS A 142 8.14 15.18 -15.53
N ASP A 143 9.27 15.86 -15.72
CA ASP A 143 10.43 15.33 -16.42
C ASP A 143 11.33 14.60 -15.42
N SER A 144 11.46 13.28 -15.58
CA SER A 144 12.33 12.45 -14.71
C SER A 144 13.78 12.36 -15.20
N GLY A 145 14.21 13.33 -16.02
CA GLY A 145 15.60 13.55 -16.40
C GLY A 145 15.93 13.18 -17.85
N PRO A 146 17.20 13.37 -18.27
CA PRO A 146 17.59 13.50 -19.68
C PRO A 146 17.55 12.21 -20.52
N ILE A 147 17.21 11.08 -19.92
CA ILE A 147 17.14 9.79 -20.62
C ILE A 147 15.73 9.23 -20.34
N PRO A 148 14.92 8.92 -21.36
CA PRO A 148 13.63 8.25 -21.15
C PRO A 148 13.86 6.84 -20.56
N LEU A 149 12.80 6.07 -20.31
CA LEU A 149 12.74 4.74 -19.66
C LEU A 149 12.30 4.76 -18.18
N ASN A 150 11.39 5.66 -17.80
CA ASN A 150 10.67 5.49 -16.54
C ASN A 150 9.69 4.33 -16.68
N ASP A 151 9.50 3.60 -15.59
CA ASP A 151 8.58 2.46 -15.49
C ASP A 151 8.19 2.24 -14.01
N HIS A 152 7.12 1.48 -13.75
CA HIS A 152 6.59 1.13 -12.42
C HIS A 152 6.55 2.31 -11.44
N ILE A 153 5.78 3.35 -11.76
CA ILE A 153 5.73 4.58 -10.97
C ILE A 153 4.96 4.41 -9.66
N LYS A 154 5.45 4.98 -8.55
CA LYS A 154 4.78 4.96 -7.24
C LYS A 154 4.96 6.30 -6.52
N LEU A 155 3.98 6.68 -5.70
CA LEU A 155 4.00 7.92 -4.92
C LEU A 155 3.47 7.69 -3.51
N ALA A 156 4.02 8.37 -2.53
CA ALA A 156 3.46 8.42 -1.18
C ALA A 156 3.75 9.77 -0.52
N THR A 157 3.06 10.04 0.57
CA THR A 157 3.30 11.20 1.44
C THR A 157 3.80 10.75 2.81
N GLY A 158 4.53 11.61 3.53
CA GLY A 158 4.86 11.37 4.92
C GLY A 158 5.42 12.59 5.66
N PRO A 159 5.52 12.53 7.00
CA PRO A 159 5.89 13.69 7.81
C PRO A 159 7.28 14.23 7.49
N TRP A 160 7.44 15.55 7.59
CA TRP A 160 8.77 16.18 7.63
C TRP A 160 9.51 15.80 8.92
N VAL A 161 10.83 15.60 8.82
CA VAL A 161 11.74 15.35 9.95
C VAL A 161 12.75 16.49 10.12
N ASP A 162 13.51 16.51 11.20
CA ASP A 162 14.51 17.56 11.48
C ASP A 162 15.91 17.27 10.90
N GLU A 163 16.01 16.35 9.93
CA GLU A 163 17.27 15.89 9.32
C GLU A 163 17.19 15.84 7.78
N GLY A 164 18.35 15.86 7.11
CA GLY A 164 18.46 15.73 5.65
C GLY A 164 17.57 16.70 4.87
N TYR A 165 16.70 16.16 4.00
CA TYR A 165 15.74 16.97 3.25
C TYR A 165 14.61 17.51 4.13
N GLY A 166 14.40 16.96 5.31
CA GLY A 166 13.43 17.46 6.27
C GLY A 166 13.74 18.86 6.78
N ILE A 167 15.03 19.24 6.88
CA ILE A 167 15.42 20.60 7.29
C ILE A 167 14.87 21.67 6.35
N PRO A 168 15.19 21.68 5.03
CA PRO A 168 14.61 22.67 4.14
C PRO A 168 13.08 22.52 3.97
N GLY A 169 12.54 21.29 4.01
CA GLY A 169 11.10 21.05 3.85
C GLY A 169 10.25 21.51 5.03
N GLY A 170 10.72 21.30 6.25
CA GLY A 170 9.99 21.59 7.49
C GLY A 170 10.06 23.04 7.96
N LEU A 171 11.03 23.85 7.48
CA LEU A 171 11.17 25.25 7.91
C LEU A 171 10.03 26.17 7.42
N SER A 172 9.47 25.90 6.24
CA SER A 172 8.35 26.66 5.67
C SER A 172 7.62 25.81 4.63
N PRO A 173 6.96 24.73 5.06
CA PRO A 173 6.32 23.80 4.13
C PRO A 173 5.23 24.51 3.32
N ILE A 174 5.32 24.40 1.99
CA ILE A 174 4.22 24.79 1.09
C ILE A 174 3.07 23.76 1.20
N TYR A 175 3.43 22.53 1.58
CA TYR A 175 2.52 21.41 1.79
C TYR A 175 2.99 20.63 3.03
N GLU A 176 2.04 20.20 3.86
CA GLU A 176 2.29 19.70 5.22
C GLU A 176 3.12 18.41 5.25
N GLN A 177 3.10 17.63 4.18
CA GLN A 177 3.85 16.38 4.06
C GLN A 177 4.99 16.52 3.03
N ALA A 178 6.04 15.72 3.20
CA ALA A 178 6.94 15.39 2.11
C ALA A 178 6.20 14.50 1.10
N VAL A 179 6.40 14.71 -0.20
CA VAL A 179 5.87 13.82 -1.24
C VAL A 179 7.03 13.08 -1.89
N TYR A 180 6.96 11.76 -1.89
CA TYR A 180 7.97 10.89 -2.45
C TYR A 180 7.46 10.30 -3.76
N PHE A 181 8.26 10.40 -4.80
CA PHE A 181 7.99 9.80 -6.09
C PHE A 181 9.13 8.86 -6.44
N CYS A 182 8.81 7.57 -6.59
CA CYS A 182 9.77 6.57 -7.01
C CYS A 182 9.33 5.90 -8.31
N TYR A 183 10.31 5.53 -9.11
CA TYR A 183 10.11 4.80 -10.35
C TYR A 183 11.31 3.89 -10.60
N ASN A 184 11.09 2.83 -11.37
CA ASN A 184 12.21 2.07 -11.90
C ASN A 184 12.69 2.69 -13.21
N LYS A 185 14.00 2.62 -13.41
CA LYS A 185 14.62 2.95 -14.68
C LYS A 185 15.70 1.92 -14.97
N LEU A 186 15.43 1.10 -15.98
CA LEU A 186 16.19 -0.12 -16.25
C LEU A 186 16.26 -1.01 -14.99
N LEU A 187 17.46 -1.21 -14.43
CA LEU A 187 17.71 -2.03 -13.24
C LEU A 187 17.88 -1.19 -11.97
N GLY A 188 17.58 0.11 -12.00
CA GLY A 188 17.68 0.98 -10.83
C GLY A 188 16.32 1.42 -10.31
N ILE A 189 16.23 1.60 -8.99
CA ILE A 189 15.13 2.32 -8.33
C ILE A 189 15.60 3.75 -8.12
N PHE A 190 14.81 4.71 -8.57
CA PHE A 190 15.06 6.14 -8.40
C PHE A 190 13.94 6.72 -7.54
N CYS A 191 14.30 7.49 -6.53
CA CYS A 191 13.34 8.15 -5.65
C CYS A 191 13.68 9.61 -5.50
N HIS A 192 12.65 10.44 -5.60
CA HIS A 192 12.73 11.88 -5.50
C HIS A 192 11.74 12.40 -4.46
N THR A 193 12.10 13.54 -3.86
CA THR A 193 11.29 14.20 -2.84
C THR A 193 10.83 15.56 -3.35
N SER A 194 9.56 15.87 -3.14
CA SER A 194 8.95 17.15 -3.44
C SER A 194 8.77 17.98 -2.18
N PHE A 195 9.13 19.27 -2.27
CA PHE A 195 8.92 20.27 -1.23
C PHE A 195 7.65 21.12 -1.44
N ASN A 196 6.94 20.92 -2.56
CA ASN A 196 5.81 21.73 -2.98
C ASN A 196 4.54 20.90 -3.23
N GLY A 197 4.39 19.81 -2.48
CA GLY A 197 3.20 18.96 -2.52
C GLY A 197 3.05 18.12 -3.79
N GLY A 198 4.16 17.80 -4.46
CA GLY A 198 4.17 16.97 -5.65
C GLY A 198 4.11 17.75 -6.98
N ALA A 199 4.14 19.08 -6.95
CA ALA A 199 4.17 19.87 -8.19
C ALA A 199 5.51 19.70 -8.95
N THR A 200 6.64 19.61 -8.23
CA THR A 200 7.96 19.29 -8.78
C THR A 200 8.78 18.38 -7.85
N PHE A 201 9.74 17.63 -8.40
CA PHE A 201 10.58 16.67 -7.66
C PHE A 201 12.08 16.89 -7.95
N GLU A 202 12.63 17.98 -7.43
CA GLU A 202 13.97 18.48 -7.79
C GLU A 202 15.14 17.73 -7.12
N VAL A 203 14.89 17.01 -6.02
CA VAL A 203 15.94 16.34 -5.24
C VAL A 203 15.68 14.85 -5.14
N GLY A 204 16.75 14.07 -5.18
CA GLY A 204 16.67 12.61 -5.19
C GLY A 204 17.69 11.99 -6.13
N GLY A 205 17.48 10.71 -6.42
CA GLY A 205 18.33 9.97 -7.34
C GLY A 205 18.16 8.46 -7.19
N GLN A 206 19.13 7.74 -7.72
CA GLN A 206 19.17 6.28 -7.64
C GLN A 206 19.42 5.84 -6.18
N ILE A 207 18.51 5.03 -5.64
CA ILE A 207 18.58 4.53 -4.26
C ILE A 207 18.95 3.05 -4.17
N PHE A 208 18.76 2.32 -5.27
CA PHE A 208 19.01 0.89 -5.32
C PHE A 208 19.26 0.44 -6.76
N GLY A 209 19.98 -0.66 -6.92
CA GLY A 209 20.36 -1.17 -8.23
C GLY A 209 21.45 -0.33 -8.89
N LEU A 210 21.73 -0.68 -10.15
CA LEU A 210 22.82 -0.20 -11.04
C LEU A 210 24.18 0.16 -10.41
N ALA A 211 24.70 -0.84 -9.70
CA ALA A 211 26.10 -1.26 -9.53
C ALA A 211 26.19 -2.71 -8.97
N THR A 212 25.10 -3.21 -8.37
CA THR A 212 25.03 -4.47 -7.62
C THR A 212 24.37 -5.65 -8.36
N GLY A 213 23.86 -5.45 -9.58
CA GLY A 213 23.23 -6.52 -10.37
C GLY A 213 21.79 -6.86 -9.98
N ASP A 214 21.27 -6.24 -8.91
CA ASP A 214 19.89 -6.42 -8.46
C ASP A 214 18.89 -5.68 -9.37
N GLY A 215 17.70 -6.24 -9.54
CA GLY A 215 16.63 -5.69 -10.40
C GLY A 215 16.05 -4.36 -9.85
N GLY A 216 15.48 -3.55 -10.75
CA GLY A 216 15.00 -2.20 -10.44
C GLY A 216 13.53 -2.08 -10.04
N LEU A 217 12.76 -3.17 -10.05
CA LEU A 217 11.32 -3.12 -9.73
C LEU A 217 11.11 -2.91 -8.23
N HIS A 218 10.04 -2.20 -7.85
CA HIS A 218 9.68 -1.97 -6.46
C HIS A 218 8.16 -1.95 -6.24
N GLY A 219 7.75 -2.21 -5.00
CA GLY A 219 6.37 -2.08 -4.54
C GLY A 219 5.99 -0.64 -4.19
N ALA A 220 4.81 -0.50 -3.58
CA ALA A 220 4.31 0.77 -3.08
C ALA A 220 5.24 1.38 -2.03
N ILE A 221 5.35 2.71 -2.05
CA ILE A 221 6.06 3.49 -1.03
C ILE A 221 5.13 3.61 0.17
N THR A 222 5.66 3.52 1.38
CA THR A 222 4.89 3.81 2.60
C THR A 222 5.74 4.59 3.59
N THR A 223 5.08 5.27 4.52
CA THR A 223 5.73 6.10 5.52
C THR A 223 5.23 5.76 6.92
N ALA A 224 6.13 5.84 7.90
CA ALA A 224 5.79 5.69 9.30
C ALA A 224 5.49 7.05 9.95
N PRO A 225 4.78 7.08 11.09
CA PRO A 225 4.51 8.31 11.84
C PRO A 225 5.77 9.06 12.29
N ASP A 226 6.92 8.40 12.35
CA ASP A 226 8.21 9.03 12.69
C ASP A 226 8.92 9.67 11.47
N GLY A 227 8.27 9.66 10.30
CA GLY A 227 8.83 10.19 9.05
C GLY A 227 9.71 9.20 8.28
N THR A 228 9.90 7.96 8.78
CA THR A 228 10.64 6.94 8.03
C THR A 228 9.89 6.55 6.77
N VAL A 229 10.57 6.60 5.62
CA VAL A 229 10.04 6.20 4.31
C VAL A 229 10.54 4.81 3.97
N TYR A 230 9.70 3.96 3.41
CA TYR A 230 10.02 2.60 3.04
C TYR A 230 9.70 2.32 1.57
N VAL A 231 10.62 1.61 0.90
CA VAL A 231 10.49 1.12 -0.47
C VAL A 231 10.84 -0.38 -0.47
N THR A 232 10.01 -1.18 -1.11
CA THR A 232 10.15 -2.64 -1.16
C THR A 232 10.67 -3.09 -2.53
N PRO A 233 11.98 -3.32 -2.70
CA PRO A 233 12.51 -3.79 -3.97
C PRO A 233 12.03 -5.22 -4.27
N ARG A 234 11.79 -5.51 -5.54
CA ARG A 234 11.51 -6.87 -6.03
C ARG A 234 12.83 -7.60 -6.22
N VAL A 235 13.22 -8.33 -5.19
CA VAL A 235 14.47 -9.10 -5.10
C VAL A 235 14.19 -10.51 -4.58
N GLU A 236 15.15 -11.42 -4.80
CA GLU A 236 15.07 -12.82 -4.37
C GLU A 236 15.00 -12.95 -2.84
N THR A 237 15.92 -12.31 -2.12
CA THR A 237 15.84 -12.21 -0.67
C THR A 237 15.02 -10.97 -0.31
N PRO A 238 13.85 -11.11 0.33
CA PRO A 238 13.02 -9.97 0.70
C PRO A 238 13.85 -8.90 1.42
N ALA A 239 13.76 -7.68 0.94
CA ALA A 239 14.51 -6.56 1.48
C ALA A 239 13.60 -5.35 1.65
N ILE A 240 14.04 -4.43 2.49
CA ILE A 240 13.44 -3.13 2.67
C ILE A 240 14.53 -2.08 2.51
N ILE A 241 14.24 -1.07 1.70
CA ILE A 241 15.06 0.13 1.57
C ILE A 241 14.32 1.22 2.33
N PHE A 242 14.99 1.94 3.20
CA PHE A 242 14.34 2.99 3.98
C PHE A 242 15.21 4.23 4.15
N SER A 243 14.55 5.36 4.36
CA SER A 243 15.18 6.64 4.65
C SER A 243 14.56 7.23 5.92
N LYS A 244 15.40 7.82 6.77
CA LYS A 244 14.99 8.50 8.01
C LYS A 244 15.12 10.02 7.94
N ASP A 245 15.51 10.54 6.78
CA ASP A 245 15.92 11.93 6.57
C ASP A 245 15.20 12.53 5.34
N ASN A 246 13.92 12.14 5.19
CA ASN A 246 13.01 12.49 4.10
C ASN A 246 13.61 12.24 2.70
N GLY A 247 14.29 11.11 2.49
CA GLY A 247 14.80 10.68 1.19
C GLY A 247 16.20 11.20 0.84
N TYR A 248 16.91 11.84 1.77
CA TYR A 248 18.27 12.33 1.55
C TYR A 248 19.30 11.19 1.50
N SER A 249 19.20 10.23 2.42
CA SER A 249 19.99 9.00 2.43
C SER A 249 19.11 7.77 2.62
N TRP A 250 19.61 6.63 2.13
CA TRP A 250 18.87 5.38 2.08
C TRP A 250 19.72 4.21 2.60
N GLU A 251 19.10 3.34 3.38
CA GLU A 251 19.68 2.11 3.90
C GLU A 251 18.88 0.90 3.41
N THR A 252 19.57 -0.18 3.05
CA THR A 252 18.94 -1.47 2.72
C THR A 252 19.13 -2.46 3.86
N ARG A 253 18.05 -3.16 4.23
CA ARG A 253 18.07 -4.31 5.12
C ARG A 253 17.39 -5.49 4.44
N THR A 254 18.02 -6.65 4.48
CA THR A 254 17.40 -7.91 4.04
C THR A 254 16.69 -8.54 5.22
N MET A 255 15.58 -9.22 4.97
CA MET A 255 15.02 -10.17 5.94
C MET A 255 16.07 -11.24 6.22
N GLY A 256 16.15 -11.68 7.48
CA GLY A 256 17.04 -12.77 7.87
C GLY A 256 16.60 -14.10 7.25
N GLU A 257 17.54 -15.03 7.15
CA GLU A 257 17.27 -16.43 6.77
C GLU A 257 16.73 -17.26 7.95
N ASP A 258 16.61 -16.64 9.13
CA ASP A 258 16.43 -17.29 10.43
C ASP A 258 15.00 -17.80 10.70
N VAL A 259 14.00 -17.39 9.90
CA VAL A 259 12.59 -17.75 10.11
C VAL A 259 11.92 -18.46 8.93
N GLY A 260 12.69 -19.21 8.13
CA GLY A 260 12.10 -19.98 7.01
C GLY A 260 11.43 -19.07 5.98
N THR A 261 11.94 -17.85 5.83
CA THR A 261 11.48 -16.84 4.89
C THR A 261 11.32 -17.49 3.51
N PRO A 262 10.11 -17.53 2.95
CA PRO A 262 9.86 -18.21 1.68
C PRO A 262 10.78 -17.64 0.60
N TYR A 263 11.41 -18.53 -0.16
CA TYR A 263 12.06 -18.18 -1.40
C TYR A 263 10.95 -17.90 -2.43
N PRO A 264 10.80 -16.66 -2.94
CA PRO A 264 9.71 -16.30 -3.85
C PRO A 264 9.83 -16.97 -5.23
#